data_AF-L9WS57-F1
#
_entry.id   AF-L9WS57-F1
#
_cell.length_a   1.000
_cell.length_b   1.000
_cell.length_c   1.000
_cell.angle_alpha   90.00
_cell.angle_beta   90.00
_cell.angle_gamma   90.00
#
_symmetry.space_group_name_H-M   'P 1'
#
loop_
_entity.id
_entity.type
_entity.pdbx_description
1 polymer ?
#
loop_
_entity_poly.entity_id
_entity_poly.type
_entity_poly.pdbx_seq_one_letter_code
_entity_poly.pdbx_strand_id
1 'polypeptide(L)'
;MTSDPTRRRVLQFAGAGATASLAGCTGLLGDNGELQADEEPDIDPSEGITAAVEPADEEMAALQQEIQTELEEGELDQQAAQMEMYERQSELFLERSIEFESRLAETDELTVEAAMGEMGAFLLTGSDERLVELLRDGDVSALLPGEEYAAALEGGAEAPPEAEPEPEPEPEPDDGDEERDDDDEDEDDNNGSDDDGDGADDDETDGDADDGTDDDSSDD
;
A
#
# COMPACT_ATOMS: atom_id res chain seq x y z
N MET A 1 -26.91 27.47 57.60
CA MET A 1 -26.37 27.43 56.23
C MET A 1 -25.33 26.33 56.21
N THR A 2 -25.61 25.27 55.46
CA THR A 2 -24.75 24.09 55.32
C THR A 2 -23.64 24.39 54.32
N SER A 3 -22.44 23.89 54.56
CA SER A 3 -21.45 23.57 53.51
C SER A 3 -20.45 22.60 54.11
N ASP A 4 -20.75 21.34 53.91
CA ASP A 4 -19.88 20.18 54.07
C ASP A 4 -18.89 20.14 52.89
N PRO A 5 -17.61 19.83 53.14
CA PRO A 5 -16.94 18.92 52.21
C PRO A 5 -16.20 17.79 52.93
N THR A 6 -16.93 16.70 53.15
CA THR A 6 -16.44 15.34 52.94
C THR A 6 -16.04 15.17 51.47
N ARG A 7 -14.80 15.51 51.11
CA ARG A 7 -14.13 14.94 49.92
C ARG A 7 -12.98 14.06 50.35
N ARG A 8 -13.42 12.97 50.96
CA ARG A 8 -12.92 11.59 50.81
C ARG A 8 -11.77 11.48 49.82
N ARG A 9 -10.57 11.25 50.37
CA ARG A 9 -9.47 10.56 49.69
C ARG A 9 -10.02 9.23 49.16
N VAL A 10 -10.29 9.16 47.86
CA VAL A 10 -10.49 7.90 47.16
C VAL A 10 -9.11 7.41 46.77
N LEU A 11 -8.74 6.35 47.45
CA LEU A 11 -7.55 5.55 47.24
C LEU A 11 -7.40 5.14 45.77
N GLN A 12 -6.16 5.21 45.29
CA GLN A 12 -5.49 4.13 44.59
C GLN A 12 -6.41 3.23 43.75
N PHE A 13 -6.56 3.57 42.48
CA PHE A 13 -6.74 2.55 41.45
C PHE A 13 -5.49 2.56 40.56
N ALA A 14 -4.38 2.10 41.14
CA ALA A 14 -3.33 1.45 40.38
C ALA A 14 -3.90 0.09 39.96
N GLY A 15 -4.75 0.12 38.95
CA GLY A 15 -5.22 -1.04 38.23
C GLY A 15 -4.70 -0.90 36.81
N ALA A 16 -3.53 -1.47 36.56
CA ALA A 16 -3.04 -1.72 35.21
C ALA A 16 -4.04 -2.66 34.52
N GLY A 17 -5.07 -2.07 33.93
CA GLY A 17 -5.94 -2.72 32.96
C GLY A 17 -5.39 -2.39 31.58
N ALA A 18 -4.40 -3.17 31.13
CA ALA A 18 -4.03 -3.24 29.73
C ALA A 18 -5.17 -3.97 29.00
N THR A 19 -6.22 -3.23 28.67
CA THR A 19 -7.10 -3.57 27.55
C THR A 19 -6.84 -2.51 26.51
N ALA A 20 -5.68 -2.62 25.85
CA ALA A 20 -5.45 -1.97 24.58
C ALA A 20 -6.39 -2.68 23.60
N SER A 21 -7.47 -2.01 23.24
CA SER A 21 -8.26 -2.38 22.08
C SER A 21 -7.33 -2.32 20.87
N LEU A 22 -6.96 -3.48 20.35
CA LEU A 22 -6.41 -3.63 19.01
C LEU A 22 -7.52 -3.30 18.03
N ALA A 23 -7.56 -2.04 17.60
CA ALA A 23 -8.14 -1.55 16.36
C ALA A 23 -8.09 -0.02 16.42
N GLY A 24 -7.21 0.59 15.63
CA GLY A 24 -7.22 2.02 15.36
C GLY A 24 -5.98 2.76 15.87
N CYS A 25 -4.90 2.68 15.10
CA CYS A 25 -4.04 3.81 14.74
C CYS A 25 -3.93 4.95 15.77
N THR A 26 -3.12 4.76 16.83
CA THR A 26 -2.70 5.89 17.68
C THR A 26 -1.19 5.92 17.82
N GLY A 27 -0.52 6.68 16.94
CA GLY A 27 0.84 7.18 17.18
C GLY A 27 1.85 6.82 16.10
N LEU A 28 1.85 7.56 14.99
CA LEU A 28 3.10 7.88 14.28
C LEU A 28 4.00 8.61 15.30
N LEU A 29 5.06 7.96 15.75
CA LEU A 29 5.68 8.20 17.05
C LEU A 29 6.43 9.55 17.19
N GLY A 30 6.05 10.32 18.23
CA GLY A 30 6.84 11.39 18.87
C GLY A 30 6.24 11.75 20.23
N ASP A 31 6.89 11.45 21.36
CA ASP A 31 7.78 12.36 22.10
C ASP A 31 8.95 11.50 22.65
N ASN A 32 10.06 11.40 21.87
CA ASN A 32 11.35 10.70 22.15
C ASN A 32 11.48 9.20 21.75
N GLY A 33 11.12 8.84 20.51
CA GLY A 33 11.43 7.55 19.87
C GLY A 33 11.02 7.61 18.40
N GLU A 34 11.72 8.43 17.62
CA GLU A 34 11.20 9.15 16.46
C GLU A 34 11.26 8.39 15.12
N LEU A 35 10.29 8.71 14.25
CA LEU A 35 10.44 8.98 12.81
C LEU A 35 9.60 10.25 12.54
N GLN A 36 10.24 11.39 12.27
CA GLN A 36 9.60 12.57 11.64
C GLN A 36 9.99 12.54 10.16
N ALA A 37 9.22 11.78 9.38
CA ALA A 37 9.61 11.29 8.07
C ALA A 37 8.49 11.53 7.03
N ASP A 38 7.86 12.71 7.12
CA ASP A 38 6.89 13.24 6.15
C ASP A 38 7.19 14.74 5.89
N GLU A 39 8.44 15.15 6.12
CA GLU A 39 8.87 16.55 6.06
C GLU A 39 9.72 16.77 4.81
N GLU A 40 9.49 17.91 4.13
CA GLU A 40 10.35 18.38 3.05
C GLU A 40 11.81 18.39 3.53
N PRO A 41 12.78 17.97 2.71
CA PRO A 41 14.17 17.90 3.14
C PRO A 41 14.70 19.28 3.55
N ASP A 42 15.46 19.33 4.64
CA ASP A 42 16.13 20.55 5.13
C ASP A 42 17.19 21.08 4.15
N ILE A 43 17.64 20.23 3.22
CA ILE A 43 18.63 20.52 2.20
C ILE A 43 18.05 20.36 0.79
N ASP A 44 18.75 20.89 -0.22
CA ASP A 44 18.44 20.51 -1.60
C ASP A 44 18.73 19.01 -1.79
N PRO A 45 17.79 18.21 -2.31
CA PRO A 45 17.98 16.77 -2.49
C PRO A 45 19.24 16.45 -3.30
N SER A 46 19.63 17.30 -4.25
CA SER A 46 20.84 17.12 -5.07
C SER A 46 22.15 17.20 -4.27
N GLU A 47 22.11 17.72 -3.04
CA GLU A 47 23.27 17.82 -2.14
C GLU A 47 23.44 16.58 -1.25
N GLY A 48 22.47 15.66 -1.25
CA GLY A 48 22.47 14.42 -0.47
C GLY A 48 22.50 13.15 -1.33
N ILE A 49 22.48 12.02 -0.65
CA ILE A 49 22.39 10.68 -1.24
C ILE A 49 21.15 9.99 -0.68
N THR A 50 20.35 9.38 -1.56
CA THR A 50 19.20 8.59 -1.14
C THR A 50 19.65 7.18 -0.79
N ALA A 51 19.41 6.76 0.44
CA ALA A 51 19.56 5.38 0.87
C ALA A 51 18.20 4.67 0.83
N ALA A 52 18.16 3.50 0.19
CA ALA A 52 16.99 2.61 0.18
C ALA A 52 17.20 1.50 1.22
N VAL A 53 16.21 1.35 2.09
CA VAL A 53 16.19 0.37 3.18
C VAL A 53 15.00 -0.54 2.94
N GLU A 54 15.24 -1.85 2.85
CA GLU A 54 14.20 -2.83 2.60
C GLU A 54 14.04 -3.79 3.81
N PRO A 55 12.81 -4.25 4.10
CA PRO A 55 12.57 -5.34 5.03
C PRO A 55 13.27 -6.62 4.58
N ALA A 56 13.39 -7.59 5.49
CA ALA A 56 13.97 -8.88 5.12
C ALA A 56 13.06 -9.65 4.15
N ASP A 57 13.67 -10.33 3.17
CA ASP A 57 12.96 -11.16 2.19
C ASP A 57 12.06 -12.20 2.87
N GLU A 58 12.50 -12.77 3.99
CA GLU A 58 11.72 -13.74 4.75
C GLU A 58 10.45 -13.14 5.36
N GLU A 59 10.49 -11.89 5.81
CA GLU A 59 9.33 -11.19 6.40
C GLU A 59 8.31 -10.86 5.32
N MET A 60 8.77 -10.36 4.18
CA MET A 60 7.93 -10.10 3.02
C MET A 60 7.27 -11.38 2.47
N ALA A 61 8.01 -12.49 2.46
CA ALA A 61 7.48 -13.78 2.04
C ALA A 61 6.49 -14.37 3.07
N ALA A 62 6.71 -14.12 4.37
CA ALA A 62 5.79 -14.53 5.42
C ALA A 62 4.47 -13.76 5.31
N LEU A 63 4.53 -12.43 5.13
CA LEU A 63 3.35 -11.58 4.95
C LEU A 63 2.49 -12.04 3.76
N GLN A 64 3.13 -12.30 2.61
CA GLN A 64 2.41 -12.77 1.41
C GLN A 64 1.67 -14.10 1.64
N GLN A 65 2.30 -15.03 2.35
CA GLN A 65 1.69 -16.32 2.67
C GLN A 65 0.54 -16.17 3.67
N GLU A 66 0.66 -15.27 4.63
CA GLU A 66 -0.40 -14.96 5.60
C GLU A 66 -1.65 -14.42 4.90
N ILE A 67 -1.49 -13.36 4.09
CA ILE A 67 -2.61 -12.76 3.33
C ILE A 67 -3.26 -13.76 2.38
N GLN A 68 -2.47 -14.61 1.72
CA GLN A 68 -3.00 -15.66 0.85
C GLN A 68 -3.82 -16.69 1.63
N THR A 69 -3.37 -17.06 2.84
CA THR A 69 -4.10 -17.97 3.72
C THR A 69 -5.42 -17.34 4.16
N GLU A 70 -5.41 -16.07 4.60
CA GLU A 70 -6.62 -15.34 5.00
C GLU A 70 -7.65 -15.21 3.85
N LEU A 71 -7.18 -15.09 2.61
CA LEU A 71 -8.01 -15.13 1.40
C LEU A 71 -8.65 -16.51 1.15
N GLU A 72 -7.87 -17.58 1.30
CA GLU A 72 -8.35 -18.96 1.11
C GLU A 72 -9.34 -19.38 2.20
N GLU A 73 -9.14 -18.89 3.42
CA GLU A 73 -10.05 -19.09 4.56
C GLU A 73 -11.31 -18.22 4.48
N GLY A 74 -11.32 -17.24 3.56
CA GLY A 74 -12.42 -16.30 3.35
C GLY A 74 -12.57 -15.27 4.47
N GLU A 75 -11.49 -15.02 5.21
CA GLU A 75 -11.40 -13.95 6.21
C GLU A 75 -11.24 -12.59 5.54
N LEU A 76 -10.54 -12.55 4.40
CA LEU A 76 -10.40 -11.38 3.54
C LEU A 76 -11.03 -11.65 2.17
N ASP A 77 -11.66 -10.62 1.59
CA ASP A 77 -11.97 -10.61 0.17
C ASP A 77 -10.79 -10.03 -0.64
N GLN A 78 -10.88 -10.11 -1.97
CA GLN A 78 -9.79 -9.69 -2.87
C GLN A 78 -9.43 -8.20 -2.75
N GLN A 79 -10.40 -7.34 -2.46
CA GLN A 79 -10.14 -5.92 -2.26
C GLN A 79 -9.52 -5.68 -0.89
N ALA A 80 -10.07 -6.30 0.15
CA ALA A 80 -9.52 -6.22 1.51
C ALA A 80 -8.08 -6.72 1.57
N ALA A 81 -7.77 -7.86 0.94
CA ALA A 81 -6.41 -8.41 0.92
C ALA A 81 -5.39 -7.51 0.21
N GLN A 82 -5.79 -6.78 -0.83
CA GLN A 82 -4.90 -5.80 -1.46
C GLN A 82 -4.59 -4.65 -0.52
N MET A 83 -5.61 -4.09 0.15
CA MET A 83 -5.41 -3.00 1.11
C MET A 83 -4.54 -3.46 2.30
N GLU A 84 -4.83 -4.63 2.86
CA GLU A 84 -4.09 -5.22 3.97
C GLU A 84 -2.62 -5.47 3.59
N MET A 85 -2.37 -5.95 2.37
CA MET A 85 -1.02 -6.16 1.86
C MET A 85 -0.24 -4.84 1.75
N TYR A 86 -0.86 -3.74 1.30
CA TYR A 86 -0.20 -2.44 1.28
C TYR A 86 0.08 -1.90 2.69
N GLU A 87 -0.90 -1.99 3.60
CA GLU A 87 -0.77 -1.51 4.98
C GLU A 87 0.36 -2.25 5.72
N ARG A 88 0.30 -3.60 5.74
CA ARG A 88 1.31 -4.40 6.45
C ARG A 88 2.70 -4.30 5.83
N GLN A 89 2.81 -4.10 4.51
CA GLN A 89 4.11 -3.82 3.89
C GLN A 89 4.67 -2.48 4.36
N SER A 90 3.86 -1.41 4.37
CA SER A 90 4.26 -0.10 4.89
C SER A 90 4.75 -0.21 6.33
N GLU A 91 4.06 -1.00 7.17
CA GLU A 91 4.47 -1.26 8.55
C GLU A 91 5.84 -1.94 8.66
N LEU A 92 6.13 -2.94 7.81
CA LEU A 92 7.45 -3.59 7.77
C LEU A 92 8.55 -2.61 7.35
N PHE A 93 8.29 -1.78 6.34
CA PHE A 93 9.21 -0.71 5.94
C PHE A 93 9.45 0.28 7.07
N LEU A 94 8.39 0.68 7.78
CA LEU A 94 8.48 1.60 8.90
C LEU A 94 9.31 1.00 10.05
N GLU A 95 9.05 -0.24 10.44
CA GLU A 95 9.81 -0.92 11.50
C GLU A 95 11.31 -0.99 11.15
N ARG A 96 11.61 -1.41 9.92
CA ARG A 96 13.00 -1.48 9.43
C ARG A 96 13.66 -0.10 9.39
N SER A 97 12.91 0.92 8.99
CA SER A 97 13.36 2.32 8.95
C SER A 97 13.71 2.86 10.32
N ILE A 98 12.88 2.58 11.35
CA ILE A 98 13.17 2.95 12.75
C ILE A 98 14.46 2.28 13.23
N GLU A 99 14.64 1.00 12.92
CA GLU A 99 15.85 0.26 13.30
C GLU A 99 17.10 0.85 12.61
N PHE A 100 16.99 1.21 11.34
CA PHE A 100 18.06 1.85 10.58
C PHE A 100 18.43 3.23 11.17
N GLU A 101 17.45 4.10 11.39
CA GLU A 101 17.67 5.42 11.99
C GLU A 101 18.31 5.31 13.38
N SER A 102 17.82 4.38 14.20
CA SER A 102 18.37 4.13 15.54
C SER A 102 19.87 3.78 15.50
N ARG A 103 20.30 3.00 14.49
CA ARG A 103 21.71 2.64 14.31
C ARG A 103 22.55 3.78 13.74
N LEU A 104 21.95 4.61 12.87
CA LEU A 104 22.61 5.83 12.40
C LEU A 104 22.81 6.85 13.51
N ALA A 105 21.86 7.00 14.42
CA ALA A 105 21.96 7.92 15.56
C ALA A 105 23.13 7.59 16.52
N GLU A 106 23.65 6.35 16.48
CA GLU A 106 24.87 5.95 17.21
C GLU A 106 26.17 6.39 16.52
N THR A 107 26.08 6.93 15.29
CA THR A 107 27.22 7.30 14.44
C THR A 107 27.23 8.80 14.13
N ASP A 108 28.29 9.52 14.53
CA ASP A 108 28.40 10.97 14.30
C ASP A 108 28.83 11.38 12.85
N GLU A 109 29.03 10.41 11.95
CA GLU A 109 29.62 10.63 10.61
C GLU A 109 28.59 10.74 9.47
N LEU A 110 27.33 10.41 9.76
CA LEU A 110 26.20 10.54 8.84
C LEU A 110 25.11 11.35 9.51
N THR A 111 24.36 12.10 8.72
CA THR A 111 23.19 12.85 9.16
C THR A 111 22.00 12.47 8.27
N VAL A 112 20.87 12.19 8.92
CA VAL A 112 19.59 12.00 8.24
C VAL A 112 18.99 13.39 8.06
N GLU A 113 18.87 13.83 6.82
CA GLU A 113 18.27 15.12 6.48
C GLU A 113 16.76 15.00 6.27
N ALA A 114 16.33 13.85 5.78
CA ALA A 114 14.91 13.52 5.60
C ALA A 114 14.74 12.01 5.52
N ALA A 115 13.54 11.52 5.84
CA ALA A 115 13.18 10.12 5.70
C ALA A 115 11.75 10.00 5.20
N MET A 116 11.45 8.88 4.54
CA MET A 116 10.12 8.37 4.22
C MET A 116 10.08 6.92 4.69
N GLY A 117 9.80 6.75 5.99
CA GLY A 117 9.96 5.45 6.66
C GLY A 117 9.05 4.36 6.08
N GLU A 118 7.84 4.71 5.65
CA GLU A 118 6.87 3.81 5.02
C GLU A 118 7.33 3.26 3.66
N MET A 119 8.29 3.93 3.01
CA MET A 119 8.90 3.50 1.75
C MET A 119 10.37 3.11 1.91
N GLY A 120 10.91 3.17 3.12
CA GLY A 120 12.32 2.87 3.39
C GLY A 120 13.31 3.81 2.73
N ALA A 121 12.92 5.04 2.38
CA ALA A 121 13.80 5.98 1.70
C ALA A 121 14.36 7.02 2.67
N PHE A 122 15.66 7.26 2.65
CA PHE A 122 16.35 8.22 3.51
C PHE A 122 17.23 9.15 2.69
N LEU A 123 17.13 10.45 2.91
CA LEU A 123 18.10 11.41 2.38
C LEU A 123 19.20 11.62 3.41
N LEU A 124 20.42 11.20 3.05
CA LEU A 124 21.58 11.22 3.93
C LEU A 124 22.64 12.19 3.43
N THR A 125 23.34 12.81 4.38
CA THR A 125 24.62 13.50 4.13
C THR A 125 25.71 12.94 5.04
N GLY A 126 26.97 13.12 4.64
CA GLY A 126 28.11 12.78 5.48
C GLY A 126 29.29 12.22 4.69
N SER A 127 30.04 11.31 5.30
CA SER A 127 31.24 10.73 4.69
C SER A 127 30.90 9.69 3.62
N ASP A 128 31.45 9.85 2.41
CA ASP A 128 31.36 8.87 1.32
C ASP A 128 31.82 7.46 1.76
N GLU A 129 32.86 7.40 2.58
CA GLU A 129 33.39 6.13 3.10
C GLU A 129 32.34 5.41 3.94
N ARG A 130 31.62 6.17 4.78
CA ARG A 130 30.59 5.62 5.66
C ARG A 130 29.33 5.24 4.89
N LEU A 131 28.93 6.01 3.89
CA LEU A 131 27.82 5.65 3.00
C LEU A 131 28.08 4.32 2.28
N VAL A 132 29.29 4.13 1.73
CA VAL A 132 29.66 2.86 1.08
C VAL A 132 29.72 1.69 2.06
N GLU A 133 30.07 1.94 3.33
CA GLU A 133 30.01 0.90 4.36
C GLU A 133 28.58 0.41 4.61
N LEU A 134 27.56 1.28 4.58
CA LEU A 134 26.16 0.86 4.73
C LEU A 134 25.77 -0.21 3.70
N LEU A 135 26.18 -0.03 2.43
CA LEU A 135 25.95 -1.03 1.38
C LEU A 135 26.70 -2.35 1.62
N ARG A 136 27.90 -2.26 2.18
CA ARG A 136 28.74 -3.46 2.44
C ARG A 136 28.22 -4.26 3.62
N ASP A 137 27.72 -3.58 4.63
CA ASP A 137 27.15 -4.19 5.83
C ASP A 137 25.73 -4.72 5.58
N GLY A 138 25.10 -4.33 4.47
CA GLY A 138 23.74 -4.74 4.10
C GLY A 138 22.67 -3.95 4.84
N ASP A 139 23.02 -2.77 5.35
CA ASP A 139 22.10 -1.89 6.07
C ASP A 139 21.11 -1.20 5.14
N VAL A 140 21.56 -0.94 3.91
CA VAL A 140 20.80 -0.36 2.81
C VAL A 140 20.95 -1.28 1.61
N SER A 141 19.90 -1.41 0.80
CA SER A 141 19.92 -2.21 -0.42
C SER A 141 20.47 -1.43 -1.61
N ALA A 142 20.32 -0.10 -1.61
CA ALA A 142 20.83 0.77 -2.64
C ALA A 142 21.23 2.15 -2.11
N LEU A 143 22.19 2.78 -2.82
CA LEU A 143 22.46 4.20 -2.74
C LEU A 143 22.17 4.81 -4.10
N LEU A 144 21.29 5.81 -4.11
CA LEU A 144 20.79 6.49 -5.30
C LEU A 144 21.15 7.98 -5.22
N PRO A 145 21.16 8.70 -6.36
CA PRO A 145 21.25 10.15 -6.35
C PRO A 145 20.14 10.76 -5.50
N GLY A 146 20.45 11.83 -4.76
CA GLY A 146 19.48 12.45 -3.85
C GLY A 146 18.22 12.98 -4.54
N GLU A 147 18.28 13.26 -5.84
CA GLU A 147 17.12 13.61 -6.67
C GLU A 147 16.05 12.51 -6.69
N GLU A 148 16.42 11.24 -6.46
CA GLU A 148 15.44 10.15 -6.40
C GLU A 148 14.59 10.21 -5.14
N TYR A 149 15.11 10.77 -4.04
CA TYR A 149 14.29 11.09 -2.87
C TYR A 149 13.21 12.12 -3.22
N ALA A 150 13.56 13.15 -4.00
CA ALA A 150 12.60 14.16 -4.44
C ALA A 150 11.52 13.57 -5.35
N ALA A 151 11.92 12.71 -6.29
CA ALA A 151 10.97 12.00 -7.15
C ALA A 151 10.02 11.10 -6.34
N ALA A 152 10.53 10.45 -5.29
CA ALA A 152 9.72 9.63 -4.39
C ALA A 152 8.71 10.47 -3.59
N LEU A 153 9.06 11.69 -3.14
CA LEU A 153 8.11 12.60 -2.50
C LEU A 153 6.96 12.99 -3.43
N GLU A 154 7.26 13.27 -4.70
CA GLU A 154 6.24 13.64 -5.69
C GLU A 154 5.31 12.46 -6.03
N GLY A 155 5.83 11.23 -6.04
CA GLY A 155 5.05 10.01 -6.32
C GLY A 155 4.27 9.46 -5.11
N GLY A 156 4.74 9.67 -3.89
CA GLY A 156 4.09 9.21 -2.66
C GLY A 156 2.83 10.01 -2.26
N ALA A 157 2.64 11.20 -2.84
CA ALA A 157 1.46 12.03 -2.61
C ALA A 157 0.19 11.55 -3.33
N GLU A 158 0.27 10.51 -4.17
CA GLU A 158 -0.91 9.82 -4.69
C GLU A 158 -1.41 8.84 -3.62
N ALA A 159 -2.19 9.37 -2.67
CA ALA A 159 -3.10 8.56 -1.86
C ALA A 159 -3.82 7.54 -2.76
N PRO A 160 -4.04 6.29 -2.31
CA PRO A 160 -4.84 5.33 -3.07
C PRO A 160 -6.11 6.05 -3.51
N PRO A 161 -6.59 5.86 -4.75
CA PRO A 161 -7.80 6.52 -5.22
C PRO A 161 -8.85 6.28 -4.15
N GLU A 162 -9.24 7.33 -3.42
CA GLU A 162 -10.33 7.26 -2.45
C GLU A 162 -11.43 6.57 -3.22
N ALA A 163 -11.81 5.36 -2.78
CA ALA A 163 -12.82 4.57 -3.44
C ALA A 163 -13.99 5.53 -3.70
N GLU A 164 -14.19 5.90 -4.97
CA GLU A 164 -15.22 6.85 -5.33
C GLU A 164 -16.48 6.32 -4.67
N PRO A 165 -17.20 7.14 -3.88
CA PRO A 165 -18.38 6.67 -3.17
C PRO A 165 -19.26 5.99 -4.21
N GLU A 166 -19.54 4.69 -3.99
CA GLU A 166 -20.37 3.90 -4.90
C GLU A 166 -21.58 4.76 -5.28
N PRO A 167 -21.90 4.91 -6.58
CA PRO A 167 -23.04 5.73 -6.98
C PRO A 167 -24.26 5.22 -6.21
N GLU A 168 -24.82 6.08 -5.36
CA GLU A 168 -26.01 5.75 -4.58
C GLU A 168 -27.05 5.17 -5.55
N PRO A 169 -27.65 3.99 -5.25
CA PRO A 169 -28.64 3.41 -6.13
C PRO A 169 -29.74 4.45 -6.35
N GLU A 170 -29.95 4.85 -7.60
CA GLU A 170 -31.01 5.77 -7.96
C GLU A 170 -32.33 5.23 -7.40
N PRO A 171 -33.15 6.07 -6.74
CA PRO A 171 -34.44 5.62 -6.24
C PRO A 171 -35.26 5.10 -7.43
N GLU A 172 -35.62 3.82 -7.38
CA GLU A 172 -36.56 3.24 -8.33
C GLU A 172 -37.81 4.13 -8.39
N PRO A 173 -38.33 4.46 -9.59
CA PRO A 173 -39.58 5.18 -9.68
C PRO A 173 -40.68 4.36 -9.00
N ASP A 174 -41.27 4.98 -7.98
CA ASP A 174 -42.53 4.59 -7.37
C ASP A 174 -43.62 4.63 -8.45
N ASP A 175 -43.80 3.52 -9.16
CA ASP A 175 -44.95 3.29 -10.04
C ASP A 175 -46.20 3.07 -9.19
N GLY A 176 -46.63 4.14 -8.54
CA GLY A 176 -47.99 4.30 -8.07
C GLY A 176 -48.83 4.91 -9.18
N ASP A 177 -49.56 4.09 -9.94
CA ASP A 177 -50.81 4.50 -10.61
C ASP A 177 -51.56 3.23 -11.06
N GLU A 178 -52.59 2.85 -10.31
CA GLU A 178 -54.01 2.99 -10.67
C GLU A 178 -54.58 1.73 -11.35
N GLU A 179 -55.42 1.03 -10.58
CA GLU A 179 -56.39 0.09 -11.11
C GLU A 179 -57.34 0.80 -12.10
N ARG A 180 -57.37 0.33 -13.34
CA ARG A 180 -58.53 0.43 -14.23
C ARG A 180 -58.72 -0.86 -15.01
N ASP A 181 -59.77 -1.58 -14.61
CA ASP A 181 -60.55 -2.45 -15.48
C ASP A 181 -60.93 -1.73 -16.77
N ASP A 182 -60.77 -2.39 -17.92
CA ASP A 182 -61.88 -2.79 -18.79
C ASP A 182 -61.33 -3.32 -20.14
N ASP A 183 -61.87 -4.48 -20.52
CA ASP A 183 -62.10 -5.07 -21.84
C ASP A 183 -61.40 -4.49 -23.09
N ASP A 184 -60.75 -5.36 -23.88
CA ASP A 184 -61.32 -5.80 -25.16
C ASP A 184 -60.50 -6.95 -25.78
N GLU A 185 -61.23 -7.89 -26.37
CA GLU A 185 -60.81 -9.12 -27.03
C GLU A 185 -60.26 -8.87 -28.46
N ASP A 186 -59.93 -9.99 -29.14
CA ASP A 186 -59.62 -10.19 -30.58
C ASP A 186 -58.12 -10.28 -30.92
N GLU A 187 -57.55 -11.49 -31.02
CA GLU A 187 -57.64 -12.49 -32.13
C GLU A 187 -56.63 -12.24 -33.26
N ASP A 188 -55.77 -13.25 -33.42
CA ASP A 188 -55.18 -13.79 -34.65
C ASP A 188 -54.51 -12.87 -35.69
N ASP A 189 -53.21 -13.10 -35.94
CA ASP A 189 -52.75 -13.86 -37.12
C ASP A 189 -51.22 -13.72 -37.32
N ASN A 190 -50.51 -14.85 -37.14
CA ASN A 190 -49.73 -15.49 -38.19
C ASN A 190 -48.73 -14.64 -39.02
N ASN A 191 -47.42 -14.86 -38.81
CA ASN A 191 -46.53 -15.26 -39.92
C ASN A 191 -45.20 -15.83 -39.40
N GLY A 192 -45.04 -17.14 -39.53
CA GLY A 192 -43.72 -17.77 -39.49
C GLY A 192 -42.94 -17.48 -40.78
N SER A 193 -41.63 -17.39 -40.66
CA SER A 193 -40.69 -17.77 -41.72
C SER A 193 -39.37 -18.12 -41.06
N ASP A 194 -39.09 -19.41 -41.08
CA ASP A 194 -37.77 -20.00 -41.03
C ASP A 194 -36.87 -19.33 -42.08
N ASP A 195 -35.63 -18.99 -41.72
CA ASP A 195 -34.56 -18.72 -42.68
C ASP A 195 -33.28 -19.39 -42.16
N ASP A 196 -33.07 -20.62 -42.65
CA ASP A 196 -31.82 -21.37 -42.59
C ASP A 196 -30.79 -20.68 -43.50
N GLY A 197 -29.64 -20.30 -42.93
CA GLY A 197 -28.52 -19.68 -43.64
C GLY A 197 -27.17 -20.30 -43.28
N ASP A 198 -26.87 -21.38 -43.98
CA ASP A 198 -25.61 -22.13 -44.09
C ASP A 198 -24.42 -21.25 -44.58
N GLY A 199 -23.18 -21.62 -44.21
CA GLY A 199 -21.94 -21.06 -44.78
C GLY A 199 -20.80 -20.94 -43.76
N ALA A 200 -20.01 -21.98 -43.48
CA ALA A 200 -18.89 -22.52 -44.28
C ALA A 200 -17.59 -21.70 -44.15
N ASP A 201 -16.59 -22.39 -43.58
CA ASP A 201 -15.15 -22.43 -43.94
C ASP A 201 -14.31 -21.15 -44.01
N ASP A 202 -13.20 -21.14 -43.25
CA ASP A 202 -11.82 -20.94 -43.74
C ASP A 202 -10.90 -20.94 -42.49
N ASP A 203 -10.09 -21.99 -42.25
CA ASP A 203 -8.82 -22.36 -42.92
C ASP A 203 -7.60 -21.63 -42.34
N GLU A 204 -6.50 -22.38 -42.32
CA GLU A 204 -5.34 -22.28 -41.45
C GLU A 204 -4.37 -21.19 -41.89
N THR A 205 -3.60 -20.61 -40.95
CA THR A 205 -2.24 -20.13 -41.26
C THR A 205 -1.33 -20.26 -40.05
N ASP A 206 -0.37 -21.18 -40.16
CA ASP A 206 1.08 -21.01 -39.99
C ASP A 206 1.56 -20.19 -38.76
N GLY A 207 2.41 -20.70 -37.86
CA GLY A 207 3.57 -21.53 -38.13
C GLY A 207 4.78 -20.64 -38.46
N ASP A 208 5.48 -20.12 -37.45
CA ASP A 208 6.88 -19.74 -37.59
C ASP A 208 7.63 -19.99 -36.27
N ALA A 209 8.36 -21.09 -36.28
CA ALA A 209 9.56 -21.28 -35.49
C ALA A 209 10.71 -20.66 -36.30
N ASP A 210 11.32 -19.61 -35.77
CA ASP A 210 12.56 -19.01 -36.29
C ASP A 210 13.53 -18.94 -35.11
N ASP A 211 14.37 -19.96 -34.97
CA ASP A 211 15.71 -20.10 -35.56
C ASP A 211 16.77 -19.51 -34.63
N GLY A 212 17.69 -20.38 -34.24
CA GLY A 212 18.85 -20.01 -33.46
C GLY A 212 19.89 -19.36 -34.36
N THR A 213 20.73 -18.52 -33.77
CA THR A 213 22.09 -18.38 -34.29
C THR A 213 23.04 -18.02 -33.15
N ASP A 214 23.89 -19.00 -32.83
CA ASP A 214 25.23 -18.80 -32.31
C ASP A 214 26.04 -17.85 -33.22
N ASP A 215 26.74 -16.87 -32.64
CA ASP A 215 27.87 -16.14 -33.25
C ASP A 215 28.68 -15.54 -32.06
N ASP A 216 29.69 -16.23 -31.51
CA ASP A 216 31.11 -16.24 -31.89
C ASP A 216 31.71 -14.86 -32.23
N SER A 217 32.58 -14.35 -31.34
CA SER A 217 33.75 -13.45 -31.58
C SER A 217 34.17 -12.87 -30.22
N SER A 218 35.20 -13.34 -29.50
CA SER A 218 36.64 -13.17 -29.78
C SER A 218 37.01 -11.78 -30.30
N ASP A 219 37.47 -10.87 -29.43
CA ASP A 219 38.57 -9.94 -29.77
C ASP A 219 39.24 -9.33 -28.52
N ASP A 220 40.56 -9.53 -28.47
CA ASP A 220 41.68 -8.86 -27.74
C ASP A 220 41.60 -8.55 -26.24
#